data_AF-A0A7C8YXR7-F1
#
_entry.id   AF-A0A7C8YXR7-F1
#
_cell.length_a   1.000
_cell.length_b   1.000
_cell.length_c   1.000
_cell.angle_alpha   90.00
_cell.angle_beta   90.00
_cell.angle_gamma   90.00
#
_symmetry.space_group_name_H-M   'P 1'
#
loop_
_entity.id
_entity.type
_entity.pdbx_description
1 polymer ?
#
loop_
_entity_poly.entity_id
_entity_poly.type
_entity_poly.pdbx_seq_one_letter_code
_entity_poly.pdbx_strand_id
1 'polypeptide(L)'
;DYGRKGPSFPPQPKKPDYNEDSNFLQVNRSVNPTVYGDRETRIYTYWTVDGSNTTGCFDLLCPGFVQTTNEIVLGGVIRSIPVPGGLPWIMTLYIVKDIKTKNWWVQYQDNINIGYWPAEIFDSLSLTAETVQWGEIGRA
;
A
#
# COMPACT_ATOMS: atom_id res chain seq x y z
N ASP A 1 0.97 19.90 -40.63
CA ASP A 1 1.98 19.62 -39.59
C ASP A 1 1.25 19.20 -38.32
N TYR A 2 1.57 18.03 -37.77
CA TYR A 2 0.71 17.27 -36.85
C TYR A 2 0.77 17.83 -35.43
N GLY A 3 -0.38 18.31 -34.94
CA GLY A 3 -0.58 18.68 -33.54
C GLY A 3 -0.36 17.47 -32.62
N ARG A 4 0.55 17.62 -31.64
CA ARG A 4 0.78 16.62 -30.59
C ARG A 4 -0.48 16.51 -29.73
N LYS A 5 -1.28 15.46 -29.95
CA LYS A 5 -2.23 14.99 -28.94
C LYS A 5 -1.40 14.41 -27.80
N GLY A 6 -1.51 15.01 -26.61
CA GLY A 6 -0.99 14.42 -25.38
C GLY A 6 -1.60 13.02 -25.17
N PRO A 7 -0.91 12.13 -24.43
CA PRO A 7 -1.44 10.81 -24.15
C PRO A 7 -2.82 10.93 -23.51
N SER A 8 -3.83 10.34 -24.14
CA SER A 8 -5.15 10.20 -23.55
C SER A 8 -5.03 9.22 -22.39
N PHE A 9 -5.11 9.74 -21.16
CA PHE A 9 -5.22 8.87 -19.99
C PHE A 9 -6.50 8.05 -20.12
N PRO A 10 -6.46 6.73 -19.87
CA PRO A 10 -7.69 5.96 -19.74
C PRO A 10 -8.57 6.62 -18.68
N PRO A 11 -9.92 6.58 -18.84
CA PRO A 11 -10.82 7.08 -17.83
C PRO A 11 -10.44 6.45 -16.50
N GLN A 12 -10.24 7.30 -15.49
CA GLN A 12 -10.00 6.83 -14.13
C GLN A 12 -11.11 5.83 -13.78
N PRO A 13 -10.77 4.67 -13.18
CA PRO A 13 -11.80 3.79 -12.65
C PRO A 13 -12.74 4.64 -11.78
N LYS A 14 -14.05 4.45 -11.94
CA LYS A 14 -15.02 5.13 -11.09
C LYS A 14 -14.57 4.96 -9.63
N LYS A 15 -14.54 6.06 -8.89
CA LYS A 15 -14.25 6.04 -7.45
C LYS A 15 -15.16 4.96 -6.84
N PRO A 16 -14.61 3.94 -6.17
CA PRO A 16 -15.43 2.88 -5.60
C PRO A 16 -16.38 3.53 -4.60
N ASP A 17 -17.62 3.06 -4.60
CA ASP A 17 -18.59 3.43 -3.58
C ASP A 17 -18.07 2.83 -2.27
N TYR A 18 -17.40 3.66 -1.46
CA TYR A 18 -16.80 3.25 -0.21
C TYR A 18 -17.96 3.02 0.76
N ASN A 19 -18.48 1.80 0.81
CA ASN A 19 -19.47 1.45 1.80
C ASN A 19 -18.81 1.50 3.20
N GLU A 20 -19.56 1.87 4.22
CA GLU A 20 -19.07 2.05 5.59
C GLU A 20 -18.57 0.72 6.21
N ASP A 21 -18.81 -0.41 5.54
CA ASP A 21 -18.39 -1.77 5.93
C ASP A 21 -17.25 -2.33 5.04
N SER A 22 -16.51 -1.45 4.36
CA SER A 22 -15.47 -1.89 3.41
C SER A 22 -14.13 -2.17 4.09
N ASN A 23 -13.68 -3.42 3.97
CA ASN A 23 -12.31 -3.79 4.31
C ASN A 23 -11.35 -3.25 3.24
N PHE A 24 -10.27 -2.62 3.68
CA PHE A 24 -9.26 -2.08 2.78
C PHE A 24 -7.86 -2.41 3.28
N LEU A 25 -7.01 -2.82 2.35
CA LEU A 25 -5.60 -3.10 2.54
C LEU A 25 -4.80 -2.25 1.57
N GLN A 26 -3.72 -1.66 2.08
CA GLN A 26 -2.85 -0.82 1.28
C GLN A 26 -1.40 -0.98 1.71
N VAL A 27 -0.52 -1.02 0.72
CA VAL A 27 0.92 -0.82 0.89
C VAL A 27 1.37 0.17 -0.18
N ASN A 28 2.12 1.20 0.23
CA ASN A 28 2.68 2.15 -0.73
C ASN A 28 3.86 2.92 -0.11
N ARG A 29 4.47 3.82 -0.89
CA ARG A 29 5.29 4.91 -0.38
C ARG A 29 4.42 6.13 -0.10
N SER A 30 4.69 6.87 0.96
CA SER A 30 4.10 8.20 1.17
C SER A 30 5.01 9.11 1.98
N VAL A 31 4.71 10.41 1.94
CA VAL A 31 5.20 11.40 2.89
C VAL A 31 4.01 11.77 3.78
N ASN A 32 4.06 11.42 5.07
CA ASN A 32 2.97 11.67 6.00
C ASN A 32 3.48 12.31 7.31
N PRO A 33 3.60 13.65 7.35
CA PRO A 33 4.11 14.36 8.53
C PRO A 33 3.23 14.18 9.77
N THR A 34 1.93 13.96 9.60
CA THR A 34 1.00 13.75 10.71
C THR A 34 1.27 12.44 11.43
N VAL A 35 1.68 11.39 10.71
CA VAL A 35 1.97 10.07 11.27
C VAL A 35 3.42 9.97 11.75
N TYR A 36 4.39 10.47 10.96
CA TYR A 36 5.81 10.25 11.21
C TYR A 36 6.57 11.44 11.80
N GLY A 37 5.96 12.62 11.85
CA GLY A 37 6.58 13.83 12.40
C GLY A 37 7.65 14.49 11.51
N ASP A 38 7.86 13.98 10.29
CA ASP A 38 8.80 14.53 9.31
C ASP A 38 8.27 14.51 7.87
N ARG A 39 9.09 14.96 6.92
CA ARG A 39 8.75 15.03 5.49
C ARG A 39 9.49 13.99 4.68
N GLU A 40 9.95 12.91 5.32
CA GLU A 40 10.68 11.85 4.64
C GLU A 40 9.72 10.89 3.93
N THR A 41 10.15 10.36 2.79
CA THR A 41 9.37 9.33 2.07
C THR A 41 9.55 8.00 2.77
N ARG A 42 8.46 7.32 3.13
CA ARG A 42 8.47 6.07 3.89
C ARG A 42 7.61 5.01 3.22
N ILE A 43 7.99 3.73 3.33
CA ILE A 43 7.08 2.61 3.00
C ILE A 43 6.12 2.49 4.15
N TYR A 44 4.83 2.39 3.84
CA TYR A 44 3.83 2.17 4.86
C TYR A 44 2.85 1.08 4.44
N THR A 45 2.22 0.49 5.45
CA THR A 45 1.01 -0.30 5.30
C THR A 45 -0.15 0.43 5.95
N TYR A 46 -1.34 0.30 5.38
CA TYR A 46 -2.57 0.75 5.98
C TYR A 46 -3.66 -0.32 5.86
N TRP A 47 -4.45 -0.48 6.91
CA TRP A 47 -5.64 -1.32 6.85
C TRP A 47 -6.80 -0.74 7.66
N THR A 48 -8.02 -1.11 7.26
CA THR A 48 -9.29 -0.78 7.93
C THR A 48 -10.32 -1.87 7.61
N VAL A 49 -11.32 -2.03 8.47
CA VAL A 49 -12.47 -2.93 8.23
C VAL A 49 -13.78 -2.18 7.93
N ASP A 50 -13.82 -0.90 8.23
CA ASP A 50 -15.04 -0.08 8.14
C ASP A 50 -14.83 1.18 7.28
N GLY A 51 -14.07 1.04 6.20
CA GLY A 51 -13.85 2.13 5.27
C GLY A 51 -13.14 3.37 5.86
N SER A 52 -12.38 3.20 6.94
CA SER A 52 -11.73 4.27 7.73
C SER A 52 -12.68 5.14 8.52
N ASN A 53 -13.85 4.62 8.90
CA ASN A 53 -14.85 5.36 9.69
C ASN A 53 -14.43 5.45 11.16
N THR A 54 -14.21 4.29 11.80
CA THR A 54 -13.74 4.17 13.19
C THR A 54 -12.46 3.35 13.31
N THR A 55 -12.20 2.44 12.37
CA THR A 55 -10.96 1.67 12.29
C THR A 55 -10.00 2.28 11.28
N GLY A 56 -8.74 1.86 11.33
CA GLY A 56 -7.70 2.46 10.50
C GLY A 56 -6.36 2.40 11.21
N CYS A 57 -5.37 1.81 10.57
CA CYS A 57 -4.09 1.58 11.22
C CYS A 57 -2.93 1.66 10.24
N PHE A 58 -1.99 2.55 10.57
CA PHE A 58 -0.72 2.65 9.88
C PHE A 58 0.32 1.73 10.51
N ASP A 59 1.07 1.04 9.66
CA ASP A 59 2.24 0.24 10.02
C ASP A 59 1.97 -0.70 11.20
N LEU A 60 2.72 -0.51 12.28
CA LEU A 60 2.64 -1.26 13.54
C LEU A 60 2.10 -0.38 14.68
N LEU A 61 1.45 0.76 14.38
CA LEU A 61 0.91 1.66 15.40
C LEU A 61 -0.27 1.05 16.17
N CYS A 62 -0.87 0.00 15.62
CA CYS A 62 -1.85 -0.84 16.28
C CYS A 62 -1.63 -2.32 15.88
N PRO A 63 -2.23 -3.27 16.62
CA PRO A 63 -2.22 -4.68 16.23
C PRO A 63 -2.95 -4.90 14.90
N GLY A 64 -2.45 -5.78 14.04
CA GLY A 64 -3.13 -6.14 12.78
C GLY A 64 -2.19 -6.42 11.61
N PHE A 65 -0.92 -6.01 11.72
CA PHE A 65 0.14 -6.43 10.81
C PHE A 65 1.26 -7.13 11.57
N VAL A 66 1.74 -8.24 11.03
CA VAL A 66 2.86 -9.01 11.59
C VAL A 66 4.04 -8.89 10.65
N GLN A 67 5.05 -8.11 11.05
CA GLN A 67 6.29 -7.98 10.30
C GLN A 67 7.18 -9.21 10.50
N THR A 68 7.70 -9.77 9.41
CA THR A 68 8.46 -11.04 9.41
C THR A 68 9.95 -10.88 9.10
N THR A 69 10.35 -9.73 8.58
CA THR A 69 11.75 -9.41 8.26
C THR A 69 12.12 -8.02 8.78
N ASN A 70 13.38 -7.81 9.08
CA ASN A 70 13.96 -6.50 9.41
C ASN A 70 14.71 -5.87 8.23
N GLU A 71 14.75 -6.52 7.06
CA GLU A 71 15.39 -5.99 5.84
C GLU A 71 14.67 -4.74 5.32
N ILE A 72 13.33 -4.80 5.32
CA ILE A 72 12.47 -3.66 5.03
C ILE A 72 11.62 -3.39 6.27
N VAL A 73 11.84 -2.21 6.86
CA VAL A 73 11.08 -1.75 8.03
C VAL A 73 9.93 -0.87 7.59
N LEU A 74 8.72 -1.21 8.04
CA LEU A 74 7.54 -0.36 7.85
C LEU A 74 7.69 0.94 8.63
N GLY A 75 7.21 2.02 8.02
CA GLY A 75 7.48 3.37 8.49
C GLY A 75 8.94 3.77 8.34
N GLY A 76 9.83 2.98 7.74
CA GLY A 76 11.24 3.35 7.53
C GLY A 76 11.44 4.33 6.37
N VAL A 77 12.45 5.21 6.48
CA VAL A 77 12.79 6.18 5.43
C VAL A 77 13.37 5.46 4.21
N ILE A 78 12.78 5.70 3.06
CA ILE A 78 13.31 5.29 1.76
C ILE A 78 14.24 6.40 1.26
N ARG A 79 15.54 6.10 1.21
CA ARG A 79 16.51 6.97 0.55
C ARG A 79 16.87 6.35 -0.80
N SER A 80 16.32 6.88 -1.88
CA SER A 80 16.95 6.65 -3.18
C SER A 80 18.15 7.58 -3.26
N ILE A 81 19.34 7.02 -3.47
CA ILE A 81 20.52 7.82 -3.78
C ILE A 81 20.47 8.03 -5.30
N PRO A 82 20.24 9.26 -5.80
CA PRO A 82 20.23 9.49 -7.23
C PRO A 82 21.62 9.19 -7.77
N VAL A 83 21.72 8.26 -8.71
CA VAL A 83 22.96 8.01 -9.45
C VAL A 83 22.91 8.85 -10.72
N PRO A 84 23.79 9.85 -10.92
CA PRO A 84 23.83 10.62 -12.15
C PRO A 84 24.02 9.71 -13.37
N GLY A 85 23.10 9.78 -14.34
CA GLY A 85 23.10 8.89 -15.51
C GLY A 85 22.68 7.44 -15.23
N GLY A 86 22.28 7.12 -13.99
CA GLY A 86 21.76 5.81 -13.60
C GLY A 86 20.30 5.61 -14.01
N LEU A 87 19.90 4.34 -14.06
CA LEU A 87 18.49 3.97 -14.25
C LEU A 87 17.66 4.37 -13.02
N PRO A 88 16.38 4.72 -13.20
CA PRO A 88 15.48 4.97 -12.08
C PRO A 88 15.39 3.74 -11.18
N TRP A 89 15.45 3.96 -9.86
CA TRP A 89 15.22 2.90 -8.88
C TRP A 89 13.72 2.59 -8.81
N ILE A 90 13.35 1.37 -9.21
CA ILE A 90 11.97 0.90 -9.18
C ILE A 90 11.80 -0.03 -7.98
N MET A 91 10.89 0.35 -7.11
CA MET A 91 10.41 -0.48 -6.01
C MET A 91 9.07 -1.08 -6.39
N THR A 92 9.01 -2.41 -6.40
CA THR A 92 7.77 -3.16 -6.63
C THR A 92 7.32 -3.79 -5.34
N LEU A 93 6.07 -3.50 -4.96
CA LEU A 93 5.40 -4.01 -3.78
C LEU A 93 4.20 -4.84 -4.22
N TYR A 94 4.00 -5.97 -3.57
CA TYR A 94 2.88 -6.87 -3.85
C TYR A 94 2.03 -7.08 -2.62
N ILE A 95 0.72 -7.22 -2.83
CA ILE A 95 -0.22 -7.77 -1.86
C ILE A 95 -0.68 -9.12 -2.40
N VAL A 96 -0.35 -10.20 -1.71
CA VAL A 96 -0.60 -11.58 -2.15
C VAL A 96 -1.38 -12.32 -1.09
N LYS A 97 -2.48 -12.95 -1.48
CA LYS A 97 -3.24 -13.81 -0.57
C LYS A 97 -2.62 -15.20 -0.50
N ASP A 98 -2.28 -15.66 0.71
CA ASP A 98 -1.90 -17.05 0.91
C ASP A 98 -3.16 -17.94 0.91
N ILE A 99 -3.20 -18.92 0.01
CA ILE A 99 -4.29 -19.88 -0.11
C ILE A 99 -4.41 -20.81 1.10
N LYS A 100 -3.33 -21.06 1.85
CA LYS A 100 -3.34 -21.97 3.01
C LYS A 100 -3.80 -21.25 4.28
N THR A 101 -3.09 -20.18 4.67
CA THR A 101 -3.40 -19.44 5.91
C THR A 101 -4.49 -18.39 5.73
N LYS A 102 -4.83 -18.04 4.48
CA LYS A 102 -5.74 -16.93 4.12
C LYS A 102 -5.20 -15.54 4.46
N ASN A 103 -3.99 -15.45 5.02
CA ASN A 103 -3.33 -14.18 5.32
C ASN A 103 -3.00 -13.41 4.05
N TRP A 104 -3.02 -12.08 4.16
CA TRP A 104 -2.61 -11.18 3.08
C TRP A 104 -1.17 -10.74 3.32
N TRP A 105 -0.27 -11.15 2.43
CA TRP A 105 1.16 -10.88 2.52
C TRP A 105 1.55 -9.62 1.76
N VAL A 106 2.47 -8.87 2.34
CA VAL A 106 3.18 -7.78 1.67
C VAL A 106 4.57 -8.28 1.28
N GLN A 107 4.90 -8.17 -0.01
CA GLN A 107 6.18 -8.60 -0.56
C GLN A 107 6.91 -7.46 -1.28
N TYR A 108 8.24 -7.48 -1.23
CA TYR A 108 9.13 -6.58 -1.97
C TYR A 108 10.01 -7.39 -2.94
N GLN A 109 10.12 -6.89 -4.18
CA GLN A 109 10.97 -7.46 -5.25
C GLN A 109 10.89 -8.99 -5.40
N ASP A 110 9.68 -9.55 -5.28
CA ASP A 110 9.34 -10.97 -5.46
C ASP A 110 9.95 -11.97 -4.45
N ASN A 111 10.89 -11.55 -3.59
CA ASN A 111 11.66 -12.47 -2.75
C ASN A 111 11.65 -12.11 -1.25
N ILE A 112 11.28 -10.88 -0.88
CA ILE A 112 11.27 -10.45 0.51
C ILE A 112 9.83 -10.36 1.01
N ASN A 113 9.46 -11.26 1.92
CA ASN A 113 8.20 -11.19 2.66
C ASN A 113 8.36 -10.16 3.80
N ILE A 114 7.81 -8.96 3.61
CA ILE A 114 7.85 -7.89 4.62
C ILE A 114 7.06 -8.34 5.85
N GLY A 115 5.87 -8.87 5.63
CA GLY A 115 4.96 -9.32 6.67
C GLY A 115 3.57 -9.61 6.12
N TYR A 116 2.60 -9.78 7.01
CA TYR A 116 1.24 -10.10 6.62
C TYR A 116 0.19 -9.49 7.55
N TRP A 117 -1.00 -9.25 7.00
CA TRP A 117 -2.22 -9.06 7.77
C TRP A 117 -2.91 -10.41 7.99
N PRO A 118 -3.22 -10.79 9.25
CA PRO A 118 -3.98 -12.01 9.54
C PRO A 118 -5.36 -11.98 8.85
N ALA A 119 -5.85 -13.13 8.41
CA ALA A 119 -7.19 -13.20 7.81
C ALA A 119 -8.31 -12.85 8.81
N GLU A 120 -8.08 -13.14 10.09
CA GLU A 120 -9.04 -13.04 11.19
C GLU A 120 -9.48 -11.60 11.50
N ILE A 121 -8.69 -10.60 11.09
CA ILE A 121 -9.05 -9.19 11.28
C ILE A 121 -9.98 -8.68 10.18
N PHE A 122 -10.39 -9.51 9.21
CA PHE A 122 -11.19 -9.09 8.06
C PHE A 122 -12.44 -9.95 7.89
N ASP A 123 -13.61 -9.32 7.74
CA ASP A 123 -14.82 -10.02 7.31
C ASP A 123 -14.83 -10.32 5.80
N SER A 124 -14.92 -9.30 4.93
CA SER A 124 -15.05 -9.48 3.47
C SER A 124 -13.77 -9.94 2.77
N LEU A 125 -12.61 -9.35 3.11
CA LEU A 125 -11.30 -9.74 2.55
C LEU A 125 -10.83 -11.14 2.98
N SER A 126 -11.49 -11.78 3.95
CA SER A 126 -11.21 -13.18 4.32
C SER A 126 -11.44 -14.16 3.15
N LEU A 127 -12.33 -13.82 2.21
CA LEU A 127 -12.70 -14.64 1.05
C LEU A 127 -11.96 -14.22 -0.23
N THR A 128 -12.19 -13.00 -0.72
CA THR A 128 -11.60 -12.50 -1.98
C THR A 128 -11.42 -10.98 -1.93
N ALA A 129 -10.50 -10.45 -2.75
CA ALA A 129 -10.49 -9.02 -3.04
C ALA A 129 -11.55 -8.70 -4.11
N GLU A 130 -12.38 -7.70 -3.86
CA GLU A 130 -13.41 -7.26 -4.81
C GLU A 130 -12.89 -6.21 -5.79
N THR A 131 -12.01 -5.31 -5.33
CA THR A 131 -11.44 -4.22 -6.13
C THR A 131 -9.95 -4.08 -5.85
N VAL A 132 -9.16 -3.85 -6.90
CA VAL A 132 -7.72 -3.56 -6.81
C VAL A 132 -7.44 -2.25 -7.51
N GLN A 133 -6.66 -1.37 -6.86
CA GLN A 133 -6.29 -0.06 -7.37
C GLN A 133 -4.82 0.24 -7.13
N TRP A 134 -4.25 1.05 -8.01
CA TRP A 134 -2.87 1.52 -7.94
C TRP A 134 -2.86 3.03 -8.16
N GLY A 135 -2.16 3.76 -7.30
CA GLY A 135 -2.08 5.22 -7.39
C GLY A 135 -1.35 5.83 -6.19
N GLU A 136 -1.00 7.10 -6.30
CA GLU A 136 -0.45 7.87 -5.19
C GLU A 136 -1.57 8.66 -4.51
N ILE A 137 -1.59 8.67 -3.18
CA ILE A 137 -2.47 9.56 -2.42
C ILE A 137 -1.73 10.89 -2.27
N GLY A 138 -2.08 11.87 -3.09
CA GLY A 138 -1.65 13.26 -2.93
C GLY A 138 -2.75 14.07 -2.25
N ARG A 139 -2.48 14.60 -1.05
CA ARG A 139 -3.28 15.70 -0.50
C ARG A 139 -2.58 17.01 -0.88
N ALA A 140 -3.26 17.81 -1.70
CA ALA A 140 -2.88 19.18 -2.00
C ALA A 140 -3.35 20.12 -0.88
#